data_AF-A0A537WZ65-F1
#
_entry.id   AF-A0A537WZ65-F1
#
_cell.length_a   1.000
_cell.length_b   1.000
_cell.length_c   1.000
_cell.angle_alpha   90.00
_cell.angle_beta   90.00
_cell.angle_gamma   90.00
#
_symmetry.space_group_name_H-M   'P 1'
#
loop_
_entity.id
_entity.type
_entity.pdbx_description
1 polymer ?
#
loop_
_entity_poly.entity_id
_entity_poly.type
_entity_poly.pdbx_seq_one_letter_code
_entity_poly.pdbx_strand_id
1 'polypeptide(L)'
;MSYRPLVAIVAYHLGDDRVARWPRGGYGVPGPYIQCLRRAGARTAIVSPGEDGTPDELLEPFDGLLLVGGGDIDPARYGGRADDANLYGVEPDRDELETGLLLAADRLRVPTLCICRGMQVMNVAFGGSLHPHLPDLPGLLEHGVPLLDTGSWHDVDVLHESRLFATTKSSSLASSSHHHQGVDRVGDGLLVSGRTSDGLVEAIERDHDLDVDLDRWMVGVQWHPEDTANDHPAQQALFDGLALLARVRGSKAEHHGGVGRSPAYAIVEPDPAWPERFEEEAARLGVALGAQAVRIEHIGSTSVTGLAAKPVIDISVGLASMEPRGAYVPALVDLGYRTVLDPSDPDHEFACRDLDGERRFNVHLCLAGSPFERRHVAFRDWLRTHPRDAADYADLKRRLAATHPNDVHTYTEGKTGFIRAIEAEALAAASRPV
;
A
#
# COMPACT_ATOMS: atom_id res chain seq x y z
N MET A 1 6.12 22.52 5.60
CA MET A 1 4.69 22.25 5.36
C MET A 1 4.59 20.79 4.95
N SER A 2 3.71 20.01 5.59
CA SER A 2 3.48 18.59 5.25
C SER A 2 2.91 18.49 3.84
N TYR A 3 3.61 17.79 2.93
CA TYR A 3 3.25 17.64 1.52
C TYR A 3 1.87 16.98 1.38
N ARG A 4 0.93 17.59 0.66
CA ARG A 4 -0.39 16.99 0.41
C ARG A 4 -0.44 16.45 -1.02
N PRO A 5 -0.55 15.13 -1.21
CA PRO A 5 -0.53 14.54 -2.55
C PRO A 5 -1.75 14.98 -3.36
N LEU A 6 -1.56 15.15 -4.66
CA LEU A 6 -2.62 15.44 -5.62
C LEU A 6 -3.07 14.15 -6.30
N VAL A 7 -4.32 13.76 -6.05
CA VAL A 7 -4.93 12.56 -6.63
C VAL A 7 -5.84 12.97 -7.80
N ALA A 8 -5.61 12.38 -8.97
CA ALA A 8 -6.50 12.47 -10.11
C ALA A 8 -7.76 11.63 -9.88
N ILE A 9 -8.93 12.18 -10.21
CA ILE A 9 -10.19 11.45 -10.21
C ILE A 9 -10.84 11.63 -11.56
N VAL A 10 -11.15 10.54 -12.25
CA VAL A 10 -11.80 10.62 -13.56
C VAL A 10 -13.30 10.89 -13.35
N ALA A 11 -13.81 11.94 -14.01
CA ALA A 11 -15.23 12.26 -13.99
C ALA A 11 -16.04 11.39 -14.95
N TYR A 12 -17.36 11.38 -14.75
CA TYR A 12 -18.32 10.90 -15.74
C TYR A 12 -19.19 12.06 -16.26
N HIS A 13 -19.86 11.82 -17.39
CA HIS A 13 -20.79 12.75 -18.01
C HIS A 13 -22.08 12.88 -17.18
N LEU A 14 -22.38 14.10 -16.75
CA LEU A 14 -23.66 14.47 -16.17
C LEU A 14 -24.63 14.79 -17.30
N GLY A 15 -25.69 14.00 -17.44
CA GLY A 15 -26.73 14.25 -18.46
C GLY A 15 -27.41 15.62 -18.33
N ASP A 16 -28.06 16.06 -19.41
CA ASP A 16 -28.57 17.43 -19.62
C ASP A 16 -29.55 17.95 -18.54
N ASP A 17 -30.20 17.05 -17.80
CA ASP A 17 -31.17 17.39 -16.75
C ASP A 17 -30.67 17.12 -15.33
N ARG A 18 -29.43 16.66 -15.16
CA ARG A 18 -28.87 16.29 -13.83
C ARG A 18 -28.50 17.51 -13.00
N VAL A 19 -28.17 18.63 -13.64
CA VAL A 19 -27.73 19.86 -12.96
C VAL A 19 -28.56 21.05 -13.42
N ALA A 20 -29.17 21.76 -12.46
CA ALA A 20 -30.00 22.90 -12.76
C ALA A 20 -29.24 23.97 -13.55
N ARG A 21 -29.81 24.37 -14.69
CA ARG A 21 -29.28 25.40 -15.62
C ARG A 21 -28.03 24.99 -16.42
N TRP A 22 -27.76 23.69 -16.54
CA TRP A 22 -26.66 23.15 -17.37
C TRP A 22 -27.23 22.37 -18.56
N PRO A 23 -27.79 23.05 -19.58
CA PRO A 23 -28.55 22.41 -20.67
C PRO A 23 -27.69 21.62 -21.67
N ARG A 24 -26.39 21.48 -21.40
CA ARG A 24 -25.43 20.70 -22.19
C ARG A 24 -24.66 19.74 -21.28
N GLY A 25 -25.27 19.37 -20.16
CA GLY A 25 -24.68 18.55 -19.14
C GLY A 25 -23.44 19.19 -18.50
N GLY A 26 -22.57 18.34 -17.98
CA GLY A 26 -21.27 18.70 -17.46
C GLY A 26 -20.50 17.47 -17.02
N TYR A 27 -19.41 17.67 -16.29
CA TYR A 27 -18.59 16.58 -15.76
C TYR A 27 -18.64 16.63 -14.23
N GLY A 28 -18.74 15.46 -13.60
CA GLY A 28 -18.89 15.38 -12.17
C GLY A 28 -18.26 14.14 -11.54
N VAL A 29 -17.96 14.29 -10.25
CA VAL A 29 -17.58 13.19 -9.36
C VAL A 29 -18.49 13.28 -8.13
N PRO A 30 -19.08 12.18 -7.65
CA PRO A 30 -19.89 12.17 -6.44
C PRO A 30 -19.08 12.66 -5.24
N GLY A 31 -19.73 13.45 -4.38
CA GLY A 31 -19.11 14.04 -3.20
C GLY A 31 -18.38 13.06 -2.27
N PRO A 32 -18.94 11.87 -1.97
CA PRO A 32 -18.33 10.91 -1.04
C PRO A 32 -16.89 10.52 -1.38
N TYR A 33 -16.57 10.25 -2.66
CA TYR A 33 -15.19 9.94 -3.09
C TYR A 33 -14.20 11.05 -2.71
N ILE A 34 -14.56 12.31 -3.01
CA ILE A 34 -13.75 13.48 -2.72
C ILE A 34 -13.59 13.67 -1.20
N GLN A 35 -14.65 13.44 -0.43
CA GLN A 35 -14.63 13.56 1.02
C GLN A 35 -13.71 12.51 1.67
N CYS A 36 -13.72 11.26 1.19
CA CYS A 36 -12.84 10.21 1.67
C CYS A 36 -11.36 10.53 1.41
N LEU A 37 -11.02 11.00 0.20
CA LEU A 37 -9.65 11.44 -0.11
C LEU A 37 -9.21 12.66 0.71
N ARG A 38 -10.12 13.62 0.96
CA ARG A 38 -9.81 14.78 1.81
C ARG A 38 -9.55 14.38 3.26
N ARG A 39 -10.34 13.45 3.80
CA ARG A 39 -10.13 12.86 5.13
C ARG A 39 -8.79 12.11 5.22
N ALA A 40 -8.41 11.41 4.16
CA ALA A 40 -7.10 10.79 3.99
C ALA A 40 -5.94 11.81 3.81
N GLY A 41 -6.23 13.11 3.78
CA GLY A 41 -5.23 14.18 3.70
C GLY A 41 -4.78 14.55 2.29
N ALA A 42 -5.35 13.94 1.25
CA ALA A 42 -5.04 14.24 -0.14
C ALA A 42 -5.73 15.53 -0.64
N ARG A 43 -5.18 16.10 -1.71
CA ARG A 43 -5.84 17.03 -2.63
C ARG A 43 -6.39 16.25 -3.81
N THR A 44 -7.41 16.80 -4.47
CA THR A 44 -8.10 16.14 -5.58
C THR A 44 -8.15 17.06 -6.78
N ALA A 45 -7.90 16.54 -7.98
CA ALA A 45 -8.32 17.19 -9.22
C ALA A 45 -9.16 16.25 -10.06
N ILE A 46 -10.08 16.83 -10.83
CA ILE A 46 -10.97 16.08 -11.70
C ILE A 46 -10.38 16.11 -13.11
N VAL A 47 -10.24 14.93 -13.72
CA VAL A 47 -9.84 14.77 -15.12
C VAL A 47 -11.09 14.46 -15.93
N SER A 48 -11.33 15.22 -16.99
CA SER A 48 -12.52 15.08 -17.82
C SER A 48 -12.32 13.99 -18.89
N PRO A 49 -13.33 13.15 -19.18
CA PRO A 49 -13.34 12.33 -20.39
C PRO A 49 -13.08 13.17 -21.64
N GLY A 50 -12.28 12.61 -22.57
CA GLY A 50 -11.93 13.30 -23.82
C GLY A 50 -10.92 14.46 -23.68
N GLU A 51 -10.18 14.53 -22.57
CA GLU A 51 -9.10 15.51 -22.39
C GLU A 51 -7.98 15.35 -23.44
N ASP A 52 -7.38 16.46 -23.86
CA ASP A 52 -6.26 16.46 -24.80
C ASP A 52 -4.96 15.98 -24.12
N GLY A 53 -4.19 15.15 -24.83
CA GLY A 53 -2.87 14.69 -24.39
C GLY A 53 -2.77 13.17 -24.28
N THR A 54 -1.55 12.68 -24.09
CA THR A 54 -1.33 11.25 -23.82
C THR A 54 -1.64 10.93 -22.35
N PRO A 55 -2.05 9.68 -22.02
CA PRO A 55 -2.28 9.29 -20.63
C PRO A 55 -1.10 9.54 -19.69
N ASP A 56 0.14 9.42 -20.18
CA ASP A 56 1.35 9.68 -19.41
C ASP A 56 1.49 11.18 -19.06
N GLU A 57 1.25 12.08 -20.04
CA GLU A 57 1.25 13.54 -19.82
C GLU A 57 0.12 13.95 -18.85
N LEU A 58 -1.06 13.33 -18.98
CA LEU A 58 -2.19 13.60 -18.11
C LEU A 58 -1.94 13.16 -16.66
N LEU A 59 -1.18 12.07 -16.44
CA LEU A 59 -0.86 11.59 -15.10
C LEU A 59 0.37 12.25 -14.46
N GLU A 60 1.26 12.85 -15.24
CA GLU A 60 2.51 13.45 -14.74
C GLU A 60 2.30 14.40 -13.53
N PRO A 61 1.27 15.27 -13.48
CA PRO A 61 1.07 16.18 -12.35
C PRO A 61 0.54 15.51 -11.08
N PHE A 62 0.22 14.21 -11.13
CA PHE A 62 -0.53 13.50 -10.11
C PHE A 62 0.31 12.47 -9.37
N ASP A 63 0.04 12.39 -8.07
CA ASP A 63 0.68 11.48 -7.15
C ASP A 63 -0.10 10.17 -6.98
N GLY A 64 -1.38 10.17 -7.36
CA GLY A 64 -2.25 9.00 -7.28
C GLY A 64 -3.42 9.12 -8.26
N LEU A 65 -4.06 7.99 -8.53
CA LEU A 65 -5.23 7.89 -9.40
C LEU A 65 -6.38 7.20 -8.66
N LEU A 66 -7.59 7.75 -8.81
CA LEU A 66 -8.84 7.14 -8.36
C LEU A 66 -9.77 6.97 -9.56
N LEU A 67 -10.15 5.73 -9.87
CA LEU A 67 -11.25 5.42 -10.78
C LEU A 67 -12.50 5.09 -9.97
N VAL A 68 -13.60 5.75 -10.30
CA VAL A 68 -14.87 5.69 -9.53
C VAL A 68 -15.93 4.82 -10.21
N GLY A 69 -17.02 4.53 -9.50
CA GLY A 69 -18.19 3.83 -10.06
C GLY A 69 -18.82 4.56 -11.26
N GLY A 70 -19.73 3.88 -11.97
CA GLY A 70 -20.38 4.45 -13.15
C GLY A 70 -21.30 3.46 -13.88
N GLY A 71 -21.55 3.74 -15.17
CA GLY A 71 -22.25 2.81 -16.06
C GLY A 71 -21.38 1.64 -16.53
N ASP A 72 -21.86 0.92 -17.53
CA ASP A 72 -21.18 -0.26 -18.04
C ASP A 72 -20.03 0.12 -18.98
N ILE A 73 -19.04 -0.78 -19.09
CA ILE A 73 -17.95 -0.66 -20.06
C ILE A 73 -18.44 -1.17 -21.41
N ASP A 74 -18.03 -0.53 -22.51
CA ASP A 74 -18.31 -1.01 -23.87
C ASP A 74 -17.96 -2.52 -24.01
N PRO A 75 -18.96 -3.39 -24.28
CA PRO A 75 -18.75 -4.83 -24.43
C PRO A 75 -17.68 -5.23 -25.44
N ALA A 76 -17.47 -4.41 -26.48
CA ALA A 76 -16.45 -4.69 -27.49
C ALA A 76 -15.02 -4.76 -26.89
N ARG A 77 -14.79 -4.12 -25.74
CA ARG A 77 -13.47 -4.08 -25.06
C ARG A 77 -13.10 -5.39 -24.37
N TYR A 78 -14.08 -6.24 -24.07
CA TYR A 78 -13.86 -7.51 -23.37
C TYR A 78 -14.46 -8.74 -24.09
N GLY A 79 -14.85 -8.56 -25.36
CA GLY A 79 -15.43 -9.63 -26.18
C GLY A 79 -16.90 -9.93 -25.88
N GLY A 80 -17.59 -9.02 -25.19
CA GLY A 80 -19.04 -9.07 -24.95
C GLY A 80 -19.85 -8.63 -26.16
N ARG A 81 -21.19 -8.68 -26.03
CA ARG A 81 -22.13 -8.30 -27.09
C ARG A 81 -22.73 -6.93 -26.84
N ALA A 82 -22.75 -6.08 -27.87
CA ALA A 82 -23.32 -4.73 -27.79
C ALA A 82 -24.87 -4.69 -27.80
N ASP A 83 -25.54 -5.82 -28.06
CA ASP A 83 -27.01 -5.93 -28.12
C ASP A 83 -27.67 -6.41 -26.82
N ASP A 84 -26.93 -6.39 -25.70
CA ASP A 84 -27.46 -6.77 -24.40
C ASP A 84 -28.45 -5.71 -23.86
N ALA A 85 -29.66 -6.14 -23.52
CA ALA A 85 -30.75 -5.28 -23.10
C ALA A 85 -30.56 -4.63 -21.72
N ASN A 86 -29.62 -5.14 -20.92
CA ASN A 86 -29.34 -4.63 -19.58
C ASN A 86 -28.26 -3.55 -19.56
N LEU A 87 -27.56 -3.31 -20.68
CA LEU A 87 -26.49 -2.31 -20.77
C LEU A 87 -27.01 -0.90 -20.49
N TYR A 88 -26.29 -0.16 -19.65
CA TYR A 88 -26.60 1.25 -19.38
C TYR A 88 -25.35 2.10 -19.21
N GLY A 89 -25.47 3.39 -19.53
CA GLY A 89 -24.44 4.38 -19.19
C GLY A 89 -23.06 4.14 -19.81
N VAL A 90 -22.99 3.50 -20.98
CA VAL A 90 -21.74 3.29 -21.71
C VAL A 90 -21.19 4.63 -22.21
N GLU A 91 -19.94 4.93 -21.86
CA GLU A 91 -19.24 6.19 -22.15
C GLU A 91 -17.91 5.87 -22.87
N PRO A 92 -17.88 5.74 -24.22
CA PRO A 92 -16.71 5.23 -24.93
C PRO A 92 -15.43 6.05 -24.76
N ASP A 93 -15.55 7.37 -24.63
CA ASP A 93 -14.46 8.32 -24.39
C ASP A 93 -13.89 8.19 -22.96
N ARG A 94 -14.75 7.95 -21.98
CA ARG A 94 -14.35 7.64 -20.61
C ARG A 94 -13.70 6.26 -20.53
N ASP A 95 -14.24 5.25 -21.21
CA ASP A 95 -13.62 3.92 -21.28
C ASP A 95 -12.20 3.99 -21.86
N GLU A 96 -12.01 4.79 -22.91
CA GLU A 96 -10.68 5.01 -23.53
C GLU A 96 -9.73 5.71 -22.57
N LEU A 97 -10.16 6.82 -21.98
CA LEU A 97 -9.35 7.59 -21.04
C LEU A 97 -8.95 6.76 -19.81
N GLU A 98 -9.91 6.12 -19.14
CA GLU A 98 -9.63 5.36 -17.92
C GLU A 98 -8.73 4.14 -18.18
N THR A 99 -8.94 3.43 -19.29
CA THR A 99 -8.05 2.33 -19.71
C THR A 99 -6.62 2.87 -19.95
N GLY A 100 -6.50 3.99 -20.67
CA GLY A 100 -5.22 4.63 -20.94
C GLY A 100 -4.49 5.08 -19.68
N LEU A 101 -5.20 5.77 -18.78
CA LEU A 101 -4.66 6.24 -17.49
C LEU A 101 -4.26 5.07 -16.60
N LEU A 102 -5.04 3.99 -16.54
CA LEU A 102 -4.70 2.84 -15.70
C LEU A 102 -3.42 2.13 -16.17
N LEU A 103 -3.25 1.96 -17.49
CA LEU A 103 -2.01 1.41 -18.06
C LEU A 103 -0.82 2.36 -17.89
N ALA A 104 -1.03 3.68 -17.96
CA ALA A 104 0.00 4.67 -17.67
C ALA A 104 0.37 4.68 -16.18
N ALA A 105 -0.61 4.55 -15.28
CA ALA A 105 -0.39 4.45 -13.85
C ALA A 105 0.44 3.21 -13.49
N ASP A 106 0.17 2.06 -14.12
CA ASP A 106 0.99 0.85 -13.98
C ASP A 106 2.44 1.11 -14.42
N ARG A 107 2.66 1.68 -15.62
CA ARG A 107 4.01 2.00 -16.13
C ARG A 107 4.75 2.98 -15.23
N LEU A 108 4.10 4.09 -14.88
CA LEU A 108 4.67 5.21 -14.14
C LEU A 108 4.74 4.95 -12.63
N ARG A 109 4.19 3.84 -12.14
CA ARG A 109 4.11 3.49 -10.72
C ARG A 109 3.31 4.51 -9.91
N VAL A 110 2.16 4.91 -10.43
CA VAL A 110 1.21 5.80 -9.76
C VAL A 110 0.26 4.94 -8.91
N PRO A 111 0.26 5.11 -7.57
CA PRO A 111 -0.71 4.45 -6.70
C PRO A 111 -2.14 4.66 -7.18
N THR A 112 -2.89 3.56 -7.32
CA THR A 112 -4.20 3.59 -7.97
C THR A 112 -5.25 2.83 -7.17
N LEU A 113 -6.40 3.45 -6.90
CA LEU A 113 -7.58 2.80 -6.34
C LEU A 113 -8.69 2.77 -7.40
N CYS A 114 -9.33 1.63 -7.57
CA CYS A 114 -10.38 1.40 -8.56
C CYS A 114 -11.65 0.91 -7.86
N ILE A 115 -12.77 1.62 -8.01
CA ILE A 115 -14.00 1.32 -7.26
C ILE A 115 -15.15 0.97 -8.21
N CYS A 116 -15.84 -0.15 -7.96
CA CYS A 116 -16.96 -0.67 -8.71
C CYS A 116 -16.63 -0.77 -10.22
N ARG A 117 -17.22 0.09 -11.06
CA ARG A 117 -16.86 0.22 -12.48
C ARG A 117 -15.35 0.38 -12.68
N GLY A 118 -14.66 1.13 -11.82
CA GLY A 118 -13.21 1.28 -11.89
C GLY A 118 -12.47 -0.06 -11.78
N MET A 119 -12.93 -0.97 -10.91
CA MET A 119 -12.35 -2.32 -10.80
C MET A 119 -12.58 -3.13 -12.08
N GLN A 120 -13.76 -2.98 -12.69
CA GLN A 120 -14.07 -3.62 -13.96
C GLN A 120 -13.18 -3.09 -15.10
N VAL A 121 -12.93 -1.77 -15.13
CA VAL A 121 -11.98 -1.15 -16.07
C VAL A 121 -10.58 -1.70 -15.86
N MET A 122 -10.13 -1.81 -14.61
CA MET A 122 -8.86 -2.45 -14.28
C MET A 122 -8.78 -3.88 -14.85
N ASN A 123 -9.81 -4.70 -14.63
CA ASN A 123 -9.84 -6.06 -15.15
C ASN A 123 -9.75 -6.12 -16.68
N VAL A 124 -10.57 -5.31 -17.36
CA VAL A 124 -10.63 -5.28 -18.83
C VAL A 124 -9.34 -4.72 -19.45
N ALA A 125 -8.74 -3.68 -18.85
CA ALA A 125 -7.48 -3.10 -19.29
C ALA A 125 -6.32 -4.11 -19.30
N PHE A 126 -6.36 -5.10 -18.40
CA PHE A 126 -5.40 -6.21 -18.35
C PHE A 126 -5.92 -7.49 -19.05
N GLY A 127 -6.92 -7.39 -19.92
CA GLY A 127 -7.35 -8.51 -20.79
C GLY A 127 -8.38 -9.47 -20.18
N GLY A 128 -8.96 -9.12 -19.03
CA GLY A 128 -10.06 -9.86 -18.41
C GLY A 128 -11.40 -9.71 -19.15
N SER A 129 -12.41 -10.44 -18.69
CA SER A 129 -13.81 -10.33 -19.16
C SER A 129 -14.78 -10.10 -18.01
N LEU A 130 -16.00 -9.66 -18.36
CA LEU A 130 -17.08 -9.41 -17.42
C LEU A 130 -18.29 -10.29 -17.73
N HIS A 131 -19.01 -10.67 -16.67
CA HIS A 131 -20.39 -11.11 -16.79
C HIS A 131 -21.26 -9.88 -17.10
N PRO A 132 -22.05 -9.90 -18.19
CA PRO A 132 -22.79 -8.71 -18.63
C PRO A 132 -24.01 -8.42 -17.76
N HIS A 133 -24.57 -9.45 -17.11
CA HIS A 133 -25.68 -9.32 -16.16
C HIS A 133 -25.65 -10.47 -15.13
N LEU A 134 -25.29 -10.16 -13.88
CA LEU A 134 -25.18 -11.12 -12.78
C LEU A 134 -26.51 -11.78 -12.39
N PRO A 135 -27.68 -11.09 -12.42
CA PRO A 135 -28.96 -11.74 -12.14
C PRO A 135 -29.35 -12.89 -13.07
N ASP A 136 -28.75 -12.98 -14.27
CA ASP A 136 -28.96 -14.10 -15.19
C ASP A 136 -28.16 -15.36 -14.79
N LEU A 137 -27.22 -15.23 -13.85
CA LEU A 137 -26.37 -16.31 -13.38
C LEU A 137 -26.97 -16.98 -12.13
N PRO A 138 -27.30 -18.29 -12.19
CA PRO A 138 -27.87 -18.97 -11.04
C PRO A 138 -26.83 -19.16 -9.94
N GLY A 139 -27.26 -18.97 -8.68
CA GLY A 139 -26.46 -19.31 -7.50
C GLY A 139 -25.61 -18.16 -6.95
N LEU A 140 -25.70 -16.96 -7.53
CA LEU A 140 -25.11 -15.75 -6.95
C LEU A 140 -26.04 -15.13 -5.90
N LEU A 141 -25.44 -14.44 -4.94
CA LEU A 141 -26.12 -13.55 -4.01
C LEU A 141 -26.74 -12.37 -4.77
N GLU A 142 -27.62 -11.62 -4.11
CA GLU A 142 -28.03 -10.32 -4.63
C GLU A 142 -26.87 -9.33 -4.46
N HIS A 143 -26.47 -8.71 -5.58
CA HIS A 143 -25.42 -7.69 -5.69
C HIS A 143 -26.01 -6.31 -6.05
N GLY A 144 -27.34 -6.20 -6.03
CA GLY A 144 -28.09 -4.99 -6.36
C GLY A 144 -28.09 -4.63 -7.86
N VAL A 145 -28.88 -3.62 -8.22
CA VAL A 145 -28.96 -3.08 -9.58
C VAL A 145 -29.03 -1.55 -9.48
N PRO A 146 -28.03 -0.80 -9.99
CA PRO A 146 -27.97 0.66 -9.87
C PRO A 146 -29.22 1.40 -10.34
N LEU A 147 -29.84 0.93 -11.42
CA LEU A 147 -31.05 1.54 -12.00
C LEU A 147 -32.32 1.33 -11.14
N LEU A 148 -32.31 0.37 -10.22
CA LEU A 148 -33.45 0.02 -9.38
C LEU A 148 -33.33 0.54 -7.94
N ASP A 149 -32.21 1.17 -7.59
CA ASP A 149 -31.88 1.63 -6.22
C ASP A 149 -32.00 0.51 -5.15
N THR A 150 -31.84 -0.74 -5.57
CA THR A 150 -31.86 -1.91 -4.69
C THR A 150 -30.44 -2.19 -4.23
N GLY A 151 -29.98 -1.46 -3.20
CA GLY A 151 -28.72 -1.78 -2.53
C GLY A 151 -28.77 -3.11 -1.81
N SER A 152 -27.65 -3.83 -1.87
CA SER A 152 -27.46 -5.09 -1.17
C SER A 152 -26.22 -5.03 -0.29
N TRP A 153 -26.19 -5.87 0.74
CA TRP A 153 -25.04 -6.00 1.63
C TRP A 153 -24.58 -7.44 1.64
N HIS A 154 -23.29 -7.65 1.45
CA HIS A 154 -22.67 -8.95 1.59
C HIS A 154 -21.26 -8.80 2.17
N ASP A 155 -20.74 -9.90 2.72
CA ASP A 155 -19.37 -9.94 3.22
C ASP A 155 -18.43 -10.41 2.11
N VAL A 156 -17.26 -9.76 2.04
CA VAL A 156 -16.17 -10.13 1.14
C VAL A 156 -15.04 -10.71 1.97
N ASP A 157 -14.71 -11.98 1.73
CA ASP A 157 -13.55 -12.65 2.32
C ASP A 157 -12.29 -12.15 1.63
N VAL A 158 -11.34 -11.64 2.43
CA VAL A 158 -10.11 -11.00 1.96
C VAL A 158 -8.93 -11.96 2.07
N LEU A 159 -8.15 -12.08 0.99
CA LEU A 159 -6.91 -12.84 0.99
C LEU A 159 -5.88 -12.20 1.93
N HIS A 160 -5.39 -12.93 2.93
CA HIS A 160 -4.45 -12.40 3.93
C HIS A 160 -3.16 -11.86 3.31
N GLU A 161 -2.62 -12.53 2.28
CA GLU A 161 -1.37 -12.17 1.59
C GLU A 161 -1.61 -11.13 0.48
N SER A 162 -2.55 -10.19 0.67
CA SER A 162 -2.91 -9.18 -0.32
C SER A 162 -2.65 -7.75 0.18
N ARG A 163 -2.42 -6.82 -0.75
CA ARG A 163 -2.36 -5.38 -0.43
C ARG A 163 -3.68 -4.88 0.12
N LEU A 164 -4.81 -5.46 -0.28
CA LEU A 164 -6.11 -5.19 0.33
C LEU A 164 -6.07 -5.47 1.83
N PHE A 165 -5.67 -6.68 2.25
CA PHE A 165 -5.51 -7.02 3.68
C PHE A 165 -4.45 -6.15 4.35
N ALA A 166 -3.31 -5.91 3.68
CA ALA A 166 -2.28 -5.03 4.21
C ALA A 166 -2.87 -3.66 4.56
N THR A 167 -3.71 -3.11 3.67
CA THR A 167 -4.30 -1.77 3.77
C THR A 167 -5.39 -1.71 4.84
N THR A 168 -6.32 -2.66 4.82
CA THR A 168 -7.53 -2.62 5.65
C THR A 168 -7.39 -3.34 6.98
N LYS A 169 -6.39 -4.24 7.10
CA LYS A 169 -6.17 -5.16 8.23
C LYS A 169 -7.41 -5.98 8.59
N SER A 170 -8.30 -6.19 7.62
CA SER A 170 -9.52 -6.98 7.81
C SER A 170 -9.53 -8.19 6.90
N SER A 171 -9.80 -9.36 7.47
CA SER A 171 -10.00 -10.61 6.72
C SER A 171 -11.40 -10.72 6.10
N SER A 172 -12.33 -9.83 6.49
CA SER A 172 -13.67 -9.76 5.94
C SER A 172 -14.18 -8.31 5.90
N LEU A 173 -14.81 -7.90 4.81
CA LEU A 173 -15.33 -6.53 4.64
C LEU A 173 -16.82 -6.57 4.29
N ALA A 174 -17.64 -5.95 5.14
CA ALA A 174 -19.05 -5.71 4.85
C ALA A 174 -19.19 -4.67 3.74
N SER A 175 -19.85 -5.04 2.66
CA SER A 175 -19.75 -4.35 1.37
C SER A 175 -21.11 -3.82 0.93
N SER A 176 -21.18 -2.50 0.66
CA SER A 176 -22.32 -1.85 0.00
C SER A 176 -22.26 -2.16 -1.49
N SER A 177 -23.18 -2.99 -1.97
CA SER A 177 -23.16 -3.52 -3.32
C SER A 177 -24.36 -3.04 -4.13
N HIS A 178 -24.02 -2.38 -5.24
CA HIS A 178 -24.92 -1.86 -6.25
C HIS A 178 -24.27 -2.08 -7.63
N HIS A 179 -24.15 -3.33 -8.08
CA HIS A 179 -23.61 -3.65 -9.39
C HIS A 179 -24.31 -4.86 -10.01
N HIS A 180 -24.67 -4.72 -11.29
CA HIS A 180 -25.27 -5.80 -12.07
C HIS A 180 -24.26 -6.50 -12.98
N GLN A 181 -23.03 -5.98 -13.10
CA GLN A 181 -21.90 -6.61 -13.78
C GLN A 181 -20.86 -7.06 -12.74
N GLY A 182 -20.04 -8.04 -13.12
CA GLY A 182 -18.94 -8.53 -12.29
C GLY A 182 -17.86 -9.20 -13.12
N VAL A 183 -16.71 -9.48 -12.52
CA VAL A 183 -15.60 -10.14 -13.22
C VAL A 183 -15.94 -11.60 -13.55
N ASP A 184 -15.77 -11.97 -14.82
CA ASP A 184 -15.90 -13.35 -15.32
C ASP A 184 -14.52 -14.02 -15.39
N ARG A 185 -13.65 -13.50 -16.26
CA ARG A 185 -12.24 -13.89 -16.33
C ARG A 185 -11.38 -12.75 -15.79
N VAL A 186 -10.51 -13.09 -14.84
CA VAL A 186 -9.51 -12.16 -14.30
C VAL A 186 -8.42 -11.90 -15.34
N GLY A 187 -8.05 -10.63 -15.50
CA GLY A 187 -7.00 -10.19 -16.43
C GLY A 187 -5.58 -10.65 -16.04
N ASP A 188 -4.67 -10.59 -17.00
CA ASP A 188 -3.29 -11.06 -16.85
C ASP A 188 -2.51 -10.23 -15.82
N GLY A 189 -1.83 -10.89 -14.89
CA GLY A 189 -1.05 -10.23 -13.83
C GLY A 189 -1.91 -9.56 -12.75
N LEU A 190 -3.17 -10.00 -12.59
CA LEU A 190 -4.03 -9.60 -11.49
C LEU A 190 -4.19 -10.75 -10.50
N LEU A 191 -4.08 -10.43 -9.22
CA LEU A 191 -4.37 -11.32 -8.10
C LEU A 191 -5.81 -11.07 -7.63
N VAL A 192 -6.58 -12.13 -7.41
CA VAL A 192 -7.88 -12.03 -6.74
C VAL A 192 -7.64 -11.90 -5.24
N SER A 193 -7.92 -10.73 -4.68
CA SER A 193 -7.72 -10.42 -3.26
C SER A 193 -9.00 -10.45 -2.43
N GLY A 194 -10.17 -10.56 -3.07
CA GLY A 194 -11.45 -10.67 -2.36
C GLY A 194 -12.53 -11.41 -3.14
N ARG A 195 -13.34 -12.21 -2.43
CA ARG A 195 -14.51 -12.91 -2.97
C ARG A 195 -15.68 -12.90 -2.00
N THR A 196 -16.89 -12.89 -2.52
CA THR A 196 -18.10 -13.27 -1.77
C THR A 196 -18.21 -14.78 -1.60
N SER A 197 -19.10 -15.21 -0.70
CA SER A 197 -19.34 -16.64 -0.40
C SER A 197 -19.92 -17.45 -1.57
N ASP A 198 -20.54 -16.79 -2.55
CA ASP A 198 -20.98 -17.40 -3.82
C ASP A 198 -19.84 -17.58 -4.84
N GLY A 199 -18.64 -17.08 -4.52
CA GLY A 199 -17.44 -17.17 -5.34
C GLY A 199 -17.22 -16.00 -6.30
N LEU A 200 -18.10 -15.01 -6.37
CA LEU A 200 -17.91 -13.83 -7.22
C LEU A 200 -16.65 -13.06 -6.77
N VAL A 201 -15.89 -12.57 -7.76
CA VAL A 201 -14.69 -11.75 -7.50
C VAL A 201 -15.11 -10.34 -7.15
N GLU A 202 -14.74 -9.91 -5.94
CA GLU A 202 -15.11 -8.62 -5.36
C GLU A 202 -13.90 -7.70 -5.14
N ALA A 203 -12.69 -8.24 -5.16
CA ALA A 203 -11.48 -7.44 -5.20
C ALA A 203 -10.37 -8.10 -6.01
N ILE A 204 -9.66 -7.26 -6.75
CA ILE A 204 -8.47 -7.62 -7.52
C ILE A 204 -7.37 -6.61 -7.26
N GLU A 205 -6.12 -7.04 -7.35
CA GLU A 205 -4.98 -6.13 -7.24
C GLU A 205 -3.89 -6.52 -8.22
N ARG A 206 -3.03 -5.57 -8.57
CA ARG A 206 -1.95 -5.81 -9.53
C ARG A 206 -0.89 -6.71 -8.91
N ASP A 207 -0.78 -7.94 -9.39
CA ASP A 207 0.17 -8.92 -8.86
C ASP A 207 1.59 -8.53 -9.28
N HIS A 208 2.39 -8.12 -8.31
CA HIS A 208 3.84 -7.95 -8.49
C HIS A 208 4.49 -8.71 -7.36
N ASP A 209 5.50 -9.52 -7.68
CA ASP A 209 6.36 -10.20 -6.72
C ASP A 209 6.62 -9.28 -5.53
N LEU A 210 5.96 -9.61 -4.40
CA LEU A 210 5.96 -8.82 -3.16
C LEU A 210 7.38 -8.51 -2.67
N ASP A 211 8.35 -9.30 -3.12
CA ASP A 211 9.75 -9.24 -2.73
C ASP A 211 10.62 -8.24 -3.51
N VAL A 212 10.17 -7.67 -4.65
CA VAL A 212 11.10 -6.95 -5.55
C VAL A 212 10.67 -5.53 -5.96
N ASP A 213 9.39 -5.18 -5.91
CA ASP A 213 8.92 -3.86 -6.39
C ASP A 213 7.77 -3.29 -5.54
N LEU A 214 8.11 -2.84 -4.34
CA LEU A 214 7.22 -2.17 -3.36
C LEU A 214 6.63 -0.83 -3.83
N ASP A 215 6.93 -0.40 -5.06
CA ASP A 215 6.55 0.90 -5.62
C ASP A 215 5.24 0.84 -6.43
N ARG A 216 4.58 -0.31 -6.54
CA ARG A 216 3.40 -0.51 -7.41
C ARG A 216 2.19 -0.96 -6.61
N TRP A 217 1.41 -0.01 -6.12
CA TRP A 217 0.15 -0.27 -5.43
C TRP A 217 -1.02 0.06 -6.35
N MET A 218 -1.79 -0.97 -6.73
CA MET A 218 -3.01 -0.82 -7.51
C MET A 218 -4.01 -1.84 -7.01
N VAL A 219 -5.11 -1.34 -6.43
CA VAL A 219 -6.17 -2.15 -5.81
C VAL A 219 -7.50 -1.76 -6.44
N GLY A 220 -8.29 -2.77 -6.80
CA GLY A 220 -9.65 -2.64 -7.28
C GLY A 220 -10.62 -3.37 -6.36
N VAL A 221 -11.73 -2.72 -6.02
CA VAL A 221 -12.82 -3.28 -5.22
C VAL A 221 -14.15 -3.06 -5.93
N GLN A 222 -15.06 -4.03 -5.86
CA GLN A 222 -16.32 -4.03 -6.61
C GLN A 222 -17.45 -3.32 -5.85
N TRP A 223 -17.39 -3.31 -4.53
CA TRP A 223 -18.31 -2.56 -3.67
C TRP A 223 -17.96 -1.07 -3.59
N HIS A 224 -18.80 -0.31 -2.88
CA HIS A 224 -18.69 1.13 -2.70
C HIS A 224 -18.17 1.51 -1.29
N PRO A 225 -16.84 1.53 -1.05
CA PRO A 225 -16.28 1.88 0.25
C PRO A 225 -16.60 3.33 0.67
N GLU A 226 -16.81 4.23 -0.29
CA GLU A 226 -17.14 5.63 -0.04
C GLU A 226 -18.49 5.84 0.66
N ASP A 227 -19.42 4.90 0.54
CA ASP A 227 -20.75 4.98 1.17
C ASP A 227 -20.66 4.84 2.70
N THR A 228 -19.69 4.07 3.16
CA THR A 228 -19.61 3.61 4.55
C THR A 228 -18.32 4.03 5.25
N ALA A 229 -17.37 4.61 4.51
CA ALA A 229 -16.09 5.07 5.03
C ALA A 229 -16.21 6.05 6.20
N ASN A 230 -17.32 6.78 6.34
CA ASN A 230 -17.53 7.66 7.49
C ASN A 230 -17.65 6.89 8.82
N ASP A 231 -18.21 5.68 8.77
CA ASP A 231 -18.56 4.89 9.95
C ASP A 231 -17.74 3.58 10.07
N HIS A 232 -17.03 3.19 9.00
CA HIS A 232 -16.21 1.99 8.93
C HIS A 232 -14.74 2.31 8.63
N PRO A 233 -13.84 2.24 9.64
CA PRO A 233 -12.42 2.55 9.47
C PRO A 233 -11.73 1.73 8.39
N ALA A 234 -12.07 0.44 8.25
CA ALA A 234 -11.49 -0.43 7.22
C ALA A 234 -11.85 0.04 5.80
N GLN A 235 -13.03 0.64 5.62
CA GLN A 235 -13.47 1.19 4.33
C GLN A 235 -12.74 2.51 4.03
N GLN A 236 -12.55 3.35 5.05
CA GLN A 236 -11.70 4.54 4.93
C GLN A 236 -10.22 4.19 4.67
N ALA A 237 -9.74 3.08 5.20
CA ALA A 237 -8.34 2.67 5.08
C ALA A 237 -7.90 2.49 3.62
N LEU A 238 -8.81 2.14 2.70
CA LEU A 238 -8.52 2.10 1.26
C LEU A 238 -8.08 3.47 0.71
N PHE A 239 -8.78 4.53 1.10
CA PHE A 239 -8.43 5.91 0.73
C PHE A 239 -7.19 6.40 1.45
N ASP A 240 -7.02 6.02 2.73
CA ASP A 240 -5.81 6.33 3.50
C ASP A 240 -4.58 5.68 2.87
N GLY A 241 -4.70 4.43 2.41
CA GLY A 241 -3.66 3.69 1.70
C GLY A 241 -3.24 4.38 0.40
N LEU A 242 -4.22 4.75 -0.44
CA LEU A 242 -3.96 5.51 -1.66
C LEU A 242 -3.26 6.84 -1.36
N ALA A 243 -3.80 7.65 -0.43
CA ALA A 243 -3.24 8.95 -0.09
C ALA A 243 -1.83 8.85 0.50
N LEU A 244 -1.58 7.84 1.34
CA LEU A 244 -0.27 7.56 1.90
C LEU A 244 0.74 7.28 0.79
N LEU A 245 0.43 6.34 -0.10
CA LEU A 245 1.37 5.91 -1.13
C LEU A 245 1.57 7.01 -2.17
N ALA A 246 0.53 7.78 -2.48
CA ALA A 246 0.63 8.98 -3.29
C ALA A 246 1.57 10.02 -2.65
N ARG A 247 1.45 10.25 -1.34
CA ARG A 247 2.37 11.15 -0.63
C ARG A 247 3.82 10.67 -0.72
N VAL A 248 4.08 9.38 -0.52
CA VAL A 248 5.41 8.78 -0.66
C VAL A 248 5.96 8.99 -2.07
N ARG A 249 5.12 8.82 -3.10
CA ARG A 249 5.48 9.10 -4.50
C ARG A 249 5.82 10.58 -4.72
N GLY A 250 4.93 11.48 -4.34
CA GLY A 250 5.11 12.92 -4.59
C GLY A 250 6.30 13.52 -3.84
N SER A 251 6.53 13.08 -2.60
CA SER A 251 7.74 13.45 -1.83
C SER A 251 9.03 12.95 -2.49
N LYS A 252 9.02 11.83 -3.23
CA LYS A 252 10.17 11.41 -4.06
C LYS A 252 10.41 12.41 -5.18
N ALA A 253 9.39 12.85 -5.92
CA ALA A 253 9.56 13.77 -7.05
C ALA A 253 10.21 15.11 -6.65
N GLU A 254 9.87 15.65 -5.48
CA GLU A 254 10.55 16.85 -4.95
C GLU A 254 12.02 16.61 -4.57
N HIS A 255 12.39 15.39 -4.19
CA HIS A 255 13.77 15.02 -3.78
C HIS A 255 14.61 14.41 -4.92
N HIS A 256 14.00 13.93 -6.01
CA HIS A 256 14.67 13.18 -7.11
C HIS A 256 15.26 14.08 -8.21
N GLY A 257 15.66 15.30 -7.89
CA GLY A 257 16.72 16.00 -8.65
C GLY A 257 18.08 15.27 -8.64
N GLY A 258 18.20 14.11 -7.96
CA GLY A 258 19.38 13.24 -7.96
C GLY A 258 19.02 11.77 -8.21
N VAL A 259 19.54 11.21 -9.30
CA VAL A 259 19.45 9.79 -9.67
C VAL A 259 20.46 8.98 -8.85
N GLY A 260 20.02 7.86 -8.27
CA GLY A 260 20.93 6.77 -7.87
C GLY A 260 20.36 5.84 -6.80
N ARG A 261 19.95 4.62 -7.18
CA ARG A 261 19.98 3.48 -6.25
C ARG A 261 21.46 3.21 -5.95
N SER A 262 21.88 3.34 -4.70
CA SER A 262 23.29 3.17 -4.30
C SER A 262 23.80 1.73 -4.48
N PRO A 263 25.04 1.52 -4.94
CA PRO A 263 25.67 0.20 -5.12
C PRO A 263 26.28 -0.35 -3.81
N ALA A 264 26.37 -1.68 -3.71
CA ALA A 264 27.16 -2.52 -2.78
C ALA A 264 27.42 -2.00 -1.34
N TYR A 265 26.64 -2.52 -0.38
CA TYR A 265 26.78 -2.24 1.06
C TYR A 265 28.03 -2.90 1.68
N ALA A 266 29.14 -2.17 1.82
CA ALA A 266 30.32 -2.64 2.54
C ALA A 266 30.07 -2.73 4.06
N ILE A 267 30.51 -3.83 4.69
CA ILE A 267 30.63 -3.91 6.16
C ILE A 267 31.80 -3.02 6.57
N VAL A 268 31.55 -2.07 7.46
CA VAL A 268 32.55 -1.14 7.98
C VAL A 268 32.92 -1.50 9.41
N GLU A 269 34.10 -1.04 9.83
CA GLU A 269 34.52 -1.12 11.23
C GLU A 269 33.61 -0.25 12.12
N PRO A 270 33.51 -0.57 13.43
CA PRO A 270 32.60 0.11 14.35
C PRO A 270 32.83 1.62 14.39
N ASP A 271 31.78 2.40 14.16
CA ASP A 271 31.81 3.86 14.25
C ASP A 271 31.28 4.30 15.63
N PRO A 272 32.09 4.99 16.47
CA PRO A 272 31.64 5.46 17.77
C PRO A 272 30.51 6.50 17.69
N ALA A 273 30.22 7.08 16.52
CA ALA A 273 29.12 8.02 16.32
C ALA A 273 27.75 7.33 16.11
N TRP A 274 27.67 6.01 15.94
CA TRP A 274 26.38 5.33 15.74
C TRP A 274 25.38 5.53 16.88
N PRO A 275 25.76 5.43 18.17
CA PRO A 275 24.84 5.71 19.27
C PRO A 275 24.32 7.15 19.23
N GLU A 276 25.17 8.13 18.93
CA GLU A 276 24.75 9.53 18.82
C GLU A 276 23.75 9.74 17.67
N ARG A 277 24.02 9.18 16.48
CA ARG A 277 23.07 9.23 15.35
C ARG A 277 21.74 8.56 15.67
N PHE A 278 21.77 7.47 16.46
CA PHE A 278 20.54 6.85 16.96
C PHE A 278 19.78 7.82 17.87
N GLU A 279 20.42 8.39 18.88
CA GLU A 279 19.76 9.29 19.84
C GLU A 279 19.13 10.51 19.14
N GLU A 280 19.83 11.11 18.17
CA GLU A 280 19.31 12.22 17.38
C GLU A 280 18.04 11.83 16.59
N GLU A 281 18.07 10.69 15.90
CA GLU A 281 16.93 10.26 15.09
C GLU A 281 15.79 9.71 15.95
N ALA A 282 16.09 9.04 17.07
CA ALA A 282 15.13 8.60 18.06
C ALA A 282 14.39 9.79 18.69
N ALA A 283 15.08 10.89 18.99
CA ALA A 283 14.46 12.12 19.47
C ALA A 283 13.50 12.71 18.41
N ARG A 284 13.89 12.71 17.13
CA ARG A 284 13.02 13.17 16.03
C ARG A 284 11.77 12.31 15.86
N LEU A 285 11.94 10.99 15.87
CA LEU A 285 10.84 10.03 15.81
C LEU A 285 9.92 10.18 17.02
N GLY A 286 10.48 10.32 18.23
CA GLY A 286 9.72 10.52 19.47
C GLY A 286 8.87 11.79 19.43
N VAL A 287 9.42 12.90 18.95
CA VAL A 287 8.66 14.16 18.78
C VAL A 287 7.55 14.00 17.74
N ALA A 288 7.83 13.36 16.60
CA ALA A 288 6.88 13.24 15.50
C ALA A 288 5.73 12.27 15.81
N LEU A 289 6.02 11.16 16.48
CA LEU A 289 5.04 10.11 16.81
C LEU A 289 4.32 10.39 18.14
N GLY A 290 4.91 11.22 19.01
CA GLY A 290 4.32 11.62 20.28
C GLY A 290 3.91 10.42 21.13
N ALA A 291 2.68 10.43 21.64
CA ALA A 291 2.15 9.37 22.50
C ALA A 291 2.00 8.00 21.81
N GLN A 292 2.10 7.92 20.48
CA GLN A 292 2.08 6.65 19.77
C GLN A 292 3.35 5.84 20.01
N ALA A 293 4.51 6.49 20.12
CA ALA A 293 5.76 5.81 20.40
C ALA A 293 5.90 5.53 21.90
N VAL A 294 5.64 4.29 22.31
CA VAL A 294 5.77 3.82 23.70
C VAL A 294 7.23 3.60 24.05
N ARG A 295 8.01 3.06 23.11
CA ARG A 295 9.44 2.80 23.24
C ARG A 295 10.16 3.03 21.92
N ILE A 296 11.38 3.54 21.99
CA ILE A 296 12.28 3.66 20.83
C ILE A 296 13.63 3.07 21.25
N GLU A 297 14.03 2.01 20.57
CA GLU A 297 15.21 1.21 20.93
C GLU A 297 16.19 1.17 19.77
N HIS A 298 17.48 1.37 20.06
CA HIS A 298 18.54 1.10 19.09
C HIS A 298 18.69 -0.41 18.99
N ILE A 299 18.43 -0.99 17.82
CA ILE A 299 18.55 -2.42 17.57
C ILE A 299 19.57 -2.68 16.46
N GLY A 300 19.67 -3.94 16.02
CA GLY A 300 20.59 -4.33 14.96
C GLY A 300 22.06 -4.23 15.38
N SER A 301 22.96 -4.38 14.41
CA SER A 301 24.39 -4.50 14.71
C SER A 301 25.03 -3.19 15.19
N THR A 302 24.53 -2.04 14.72
CA THR A 302 25.09 -0.73 15.08
C THR A 302 24.83 -0.34 16.54
N SER A 303 23.91 -1.05 17.21
CA SER A 303 23.63 -0.90 18.64
C SER A 303 24.59 -1.66 19.57
N VAL A 304 25.47 -2.49 19.01
CA VAL A 304 26.45 -3.29 19.77
C VAL A 304 27.83 -2.65 19.65
N THR A 305 28.34 -2.11 20.75
CA THR A 305 29.65 -1.44 20.79
C THR A 305 30.76 -2.37 20.30
N GLY A 306 31.56 -1.91 19.33
CA GLY A 306 32.68 -2.68 18.78
C GLY A 306 32.31 -3.73 17.72
N LEU A 307 31.05 -3.80 17.29
CA LEU A 307 30.60 -4.75 16.26
C LEU A 307 30.62 -4.15 14.86
N ALA A 308 31.42 -4.71 13.94
CA ALA A 308 31.44 -4.29 12.54
C ALA A 308 30.07 -4.51 11.88
N ALA A 309 29.59 -3.54 11.09
CA ALA A 309 28.22 -3.53 10.58
C ALA A 309 28.08 -2.79 9.25
N LYS A 310 26.91 -2.90 8.63
CA LYS A 310 26.49 -1.92 7.62
C LYS A 310 26.27 -0.58 8.34
N PRO A 311 26.68 0.57 7.78
CA PRO A 311 26.51 1.88 8.42
C PRO A 311 25.07 2.39 8.32
N VAL A 312 24.12 1.57 8.76
CA VAL A 312 22.68 1.83 8.81
C VAL A 312 22.23 1.66 10.25
N ILE A 313 21.56 2.68 10.79
CA ILE A 313 21.00 2.61 12.14
C ILE A 313 19.66 1.90 12.06
N ASP A 314 19.55 0.75 12.73
CA ASP A 314 18.28 0.02 12.87
C ASP A 314 17.59 0.45 14.17
N ILE A 315 16.36 0.93 14.06
CA ILE A 315 15.57 1.50 15.15
C ILE A 315 14.30 0.67 15.30
N SER A 316 13.99 0.22 16.51
CA SER A 316 12.69 -0.37 16.83
C SER A 316 11.83 0.70 17.50
N VAL A 317 10.64 0.95 16.95
CA VAL A 317 9.64 1.84 17.55
C VAL A 317 8.46 0.98 17.98
N GLY A 318 8.32 0.77 19.28
CA GLY A 318 7.18 0.11 19.89
C GLY A 318 5.99 1.06 19.94
N LEU A 319 4.98 0.83 19.10
CA LEU A 319 3.77 1.62 19.00
C LEU A 319 2.69 1.17 20.00
N ALA A 320 1.90 2.11 20.51
CA ALA A 320 0.77 1.81 21.39
C ALA A 320 -0.35 1.04 20.65
N SER A 321 -0.53 1.34 19.36
CA SER A 321 -1.47 0.66 18.46
C SER A 321 -0.90 0.68 17.04
N MET A 322 -1.11 -0.40 16.28
CA MET A 322 -0.81 -0.45 14.85
C MET A 322 -1.92 0.21 14.00
N GLU A 323 -3.05 0.57 14.63
CA GLU A 323 -4.21 1.17 13.98
C GLU A 323 -4.80 2.39 14.73
N PRO A 324 -5.37 3.37 14.00
CA PRO A 324 -5.31 3.50 12.55
C PRO A 324 -3.92 3.97 12.10
N ARG A 325 -3.46 3.52 10.92
CA ARG A 325 -2.18 3.96 10.34
C ARG A 325 -2.03 5.46 10.18
N GLY A 326 -3.15 6.16 9.97
CA GLY A 326 -3.19 7.62 9.95
C GLY A 326 -2.65 8.29 11.22
N ALA A 327 -2.52 7.56 12.33
CA ALA A 327 -1.98 8.07 13.59
C ALA A 327 -0.45 8.18 13.62
N TYR A 328 0.30 7.41 12.82
CA TYR A 328 1.77 7.39 12.88
C TYR A 328 2.46 7.46 11.52
N VAL A 329 1.88 6.87 10.47
CA VAL A 329 2.53 6.84 9.16
C VAL A 329 2.74 8.24 8.56
N PRO A 330 1.77 9.18 8.62
CA PRO A 330 1.99 10.54 8.10
C PRO A 330 3.20 11.25 8.73
N ALA A 331 3.41 11.05 10.04
CA ALA A 331 4.54 11.63 10.76
C ALA A 331 5.89 11.07 10.27
N LEU A 332 5.95 9.79 9.93
CA LEU A 332 7.15 9.18 9.35
C LEU A 332 7.44 9.73 7.95
N VAL A 333 6.41 9.84 7.11
CA VAL A 333 6.55 10.39 5.76
C VAL A 333 7.01 11.85 5.81
N ASP A 334 6.46 12.66 6.72
CA ASP A 334 6.90 14.04 6.94
C ASP A 334 8.36 14.15 7.42
N LEU A 335 8.87 13.12 8.11
CA LEU A 335 10.29 13.01 8.47
C LEU A 335 11.18 12.51 7.31
N GLY A 336 10.60 12.16 6.16
CA GLY A 336 11.30 11.67 4.98
C GLY A 336 11.47 10.14 4.93
N TYR A 337 10.72 9.39 5.73
CA TYR A 337 10.72 7.93 5.67
C TYR A 337 9.82 7.42 4.54
N ARG A 338 10.29 6.36 3.89
CA ARG A 338 9.50 5.51 2.99
C ARG A 338 8.99 4.32 3.78
N THR A 339 7.68 4.19 3.90
CA THR A 339 7.03 3.07 4.57
C THR A 339 6.73 1.95 3.59
N VAL A 340 6.83 0.73 4.08
CA VAL A 340 6.56 -0.51 3.37
C VAL A 340 5.45 -1.22 4.12
N LEU A 341 4.36 -1.49 3.42
CA LEU A 341 3.23 -2.22 3.96
C LEU A 341 3.48 -3.71 3.71
N ASP A 342 3.75 -4.47 4.77
CA ASP A 342 3.80 -5.92 4.70
C ASP A 342 2.42 -6.49 5.10
N PRO A 343 1.69 -7.16 4.19
CA PRO A 343 0.45 -7.85 4.54
C PRO A 343 0.66 -9.03 5.49
N SER A 344 1.81 -9.69 5.41
CA SER A 344 2.07 -10.95 6.10
C SER A 344 2.38 -10.79 7.58
N ASP A 345 2.78 -9.59 8.01
CA ASP A 345 3.05 -9.26 9.41
C ASP A 345 2.17 -8.06 9.86
N PRO A 346 0.99 -8.31 10.46
CA PRO A 346 0.10 -7.24 10.90
C PRO A 346 0.63 -6.45 12.11
N ASP A 347 1.57 -7.02 12.85
CA ASP A 347 2.15 -6.43 14.07
C ASP A 347 3.48 -5.72 13.81
N HIS A 348 3.95 -5.70 12.56
CA HIS A 348 5.23 -5.10 12.16
C HIS A 348 5.11 -4.34 10.84
N GLU A 349 5.65 -3.13 10.81
CA GLU A 349 5.85 -2.37 9.59
C GLU A 349 7.29 -1.90 9.48
N PHE A 350 7.73 -1.75 8.23
CA PHE A 350 9.08 -1.31 7.94
C PHE A 350 9.06 0.07 7.30
N ALA A 351 9.89 0.97 7.81
CA ALA A 351 10.13 2.27 7.23
C ALA A 351 11.62 2.49 7.06
N CYS A 352 12.01 3.25 6.04
CA CYS A 352 13.41 3.50 5.79
C CYS A 352 13.66 4.90 5.26
N ARG A 353 14.83 5.45 5.57
CA ARG A 353 15.21 6.79 5.15
C ARG A 353 16.63 6.83 4.62
N ASP A 354 16.73 7.46 3.46
CA ASP A 354 17.98 7.68 2.76
C ASP A 354 18.40 9.15 2.94
N LEU A 355 19.69 9.41 3.16
CA LEU A 355 20.28 10.73 3.17
C LEU A 355 21.43 10.74 2.15
N ASP A 356 21.48 11.79 1.32
CA ASP A 356 22.48 11.94 0.26
C ASP A 356 22.56 10.73 -0.69
N GLY A 357 21.40 10.10 -0.97
CA GLY A 357 21.31 8.92 -1.84
C GLY A 357 21.71 7.59 -1.17
N GLU A 358 22.07 7.58 0.11
CA GLU A 358 22.45 6.39 0.85
C GLU A 358 21.47 6.06 1.97
N ARG A 359 21.15 4.76 2.16
CA ARG A 359 20.36 4.31 3.30
C ARG A 359 21.08 4.65 4.60
N ARG A 360 20.42 5.40 5.48
CA ARG A 360 20.96 5.75 6.81
C ARG A 360 20.16 5.15 7.96
N PHE A 361 18.84 5.05 7.81
CA PHE A 361 17.96 4.58 8.87
C PHE A 361 16.99 3.52 8.37
N ASN A 362 16.87 2.46 9.16
CA ASN A 362 15.81 1.48 9.09
C ASN A 362 15.00 1.60 10.38
N VAL A 363 13.68 1.76 10.26
CA VAL A 363 12.76 1.88 11.37
C VAL A 363 11.77 0.71 11.28
N HIS A 364 11.75 -0.09 12.34
CA HIS A 364 10.83 -1.19 12.53
C HIS A 364 9.74 -0.73 13.49
N LEU A 365 8.56 -0.44 12.97
CA LEU A 365 7.38 -0.10 13.75
C LEU A 365 6.75 -1.42 14.16
N CYS A 366 6.49 -1.62 15.45
CA CYS A 366 5.84 -2.84 15.89
C CYS A 366 4.93 -2.57 17.08
N LEU A 367 3.94 -3.42 17.30
CA LEU A 367 3.13 -3.30 18.51
C LEU A 367 4.04 -3.41 19.75
N ALA A 368 3.89 -2.49 20.70
CA ALA A 368 4.69 -2.49 21.91
C ALA A 368 4.49 -3.80 22.68
N GLY A 369 5.59 -4.50 22.94
CA GLY A 369 5.63 -5.80 23.58
C GLY A 369 5.44 -6.96 22.61
N SER A 370 5.33 -6.75 21.30
CA SER A 370 5.22 -7.82 20.31
C SER A 370 6.41 -8.79 20.33
N PRO A 371 6.27 -10.02 19.79
CA PRO A 371 7.39 -10.93 19.61
C PRO A 371 8.55 -10.29 18.83
N PHE A 372 8.24 -9.45 17.83
CA PHE A 372 9.23 -8.69 17.07
C PHE A 372 10.06 -7.78 17.99
N GLU A 373 9.43 -6.92 18.79
CA GLU A 373 10.16 -6.00 19.68
C GLU A 373 11.06 -6.78 20.65
N ARG A 374 10.49 -7.79 21.32
CA ARG A 374 11.19 -8.56 22.35
C ARG A 374 12.41 -9.30 21.80
N ARG A 375 12.29 -9.97 20.65
CA ARG A 375 13.40 -10.78 20.09
C ARG A 375 14.58 -9.92 19.66
N HIS A 376 14.34 -8.75 19.07
CA HIS A 376 15.43 -7.87 18.62
C HIS A 376 16.16 -7.19 19.78
N VAL A 377 15.41 -6.76 20.81
CA VAL A 377 15.99 -6.22 22.05
C VAL A 377 16.83 -7.29 22.75
N ALA A 378 16.28 -8.51 22.89
CA ALA A 378 17.00 -9.63 23.50
C ALA A 378 18.28 -10.00 22.72
N PHE A 379 18.22 -10.08 21.39
CA PHE A 379 19.37 -10.36 20.54
C PHE A 379 20.48 -9.31 20.71
N ARG A 380 20.12 -8.02 20.70
CA ARG A 380 21.08 -6.93 20.96
C ARG A 380 21.74 -7.09 22.33
N ASP A 381 20.94 -7.22 23.38
CA ASP A 381 21.44 -7.22 24.76
C ASP A 381 22.29 -8.47 25.05
N TRP A 382 21.98 -9.59 24.40
CA TRP A 382 22.83 -10.77 24.38
C TRP A 382 24.20 -10.46 23.79
N LEU A 383 24.26 -9.91 22.57
CA LEU A 383 25.54 -9.61 21.91
C LEU A 383 26.38 -8.57 22.69
N ARG A 384 25.75 -7.66 23.43
CA ARG A 384 26.45 -6.71 24.33
C ARG A 384 27.13 -7.39 25.52
N THR A 385 26.62 -8.54 25.95
CA THR A 385 27.12 -9.27 27.13
C THR A 385 27.90 -10.54 26.78
N HIS A 386 27.83 -11.00 25.52
CA HIS A 386 28.48 -12.21 25.01
C HIS A 386 29.46 -11.86 23.87
N PRO A 387 30.69 -11.39 24.19
CA PRO A 387 31.63 -10.88 23.20
C PRO A 387 32.11 -11.94 22.19
N ARG A 388 32.07 -13.23 22.55
CA ARG A 388 32.39 -14.32 21.62
C ARG A 388 31.35 -14.43 20.51
N ASP A 389 30.06 -14.45 20.86
CA ASP A 389 28.97 -14.52 19.89
C ASP A 389 28.92 -13.26 19.02
N ALA A 390 29.24 -12.09 19.58
CA ALA A 390 29.39 -10.86 18.82
C ALA A 390 30.53 -10.96 17.78
N ALA A 391 31.67 -11.53 18.15
CA ALA A 391 32.78 -11.75 17.22
C ALA A 391 32.41 -12.76 16.12
N ASP A 392 31.79 -13.88 16.47
CA ASP A 392 31.32 -14.89 15.52
C ASP A 392 30.31 -14.31 14.52
N TYR A 393 29.41 -13.45 15.01
CA TYR A 393 28.45 -12.75 14.16
C TYR A 393 29.13 -11.73 13.23
N ALA A 394 30.15 -11.01 13.71
CA ALA A 394 30.95 -10.10 12.88
C ALA A 394 31.62 -10.86 11.73
N ASP A 395 32.24 -11.99 12.03
CA ASP A 395 32.95 -12.80 11.05
C ASP A 395 31.99 -13.45 10.05
N LEU A 396 30.82 -13.89 10.50
CA LEU A 396 29.75 -14.35 9.60
C LEU A 396 29.35 -13.26 8.60
N LYS A 397 29.10 -12.03 9.08
CA LYS A 397 28.73 -10.91 8.21
C LYS A 397 29.83 -10.57 7.21
N ARG A 398 31.10 -10.53 7.63
CA ARG A 398 32.23 -10.28 6.74
C ARG A 398 32.34 -11.35 5.66
N ARG A 399 32.22 -12.64 6.03
CA ARG A 399 32.22 -13.76 5.08
C ARG A 399 31.07 -13.67 4.07
N LEU A 400 29.85 -13.42 4.54
CA LEU A 400 28.67 -13.29 3.68
C LEU A 400 28.78 -12.09 2.74
N ALA A 401 29.26 -10.94 3.22
CA ALA A 401 29.47 -9.76 2.38
C ALA A 401 30.56 -9.99 1.32
N ALA A 402 31.62 -10.74 1.65
CA ALA A 402 32.69 -11.08 0.70
C ALA A 402 32.24 -12.10 -0.36
N THR A 403 31.36 -13.03 -0.01
CA THR A 403 30.86 -14.10 -0.91
C THR A 403 29.66 -13.66 -1.74
N HIS A 404 28.83 -12.74 -1.23
CA HIS A 404 27.59 -12.28 -1.85
C HIS A 404 27.52 -10.74 -1.91
N PRO A 405 28.47 -10.04 -2.55
CA PRO A 405 28.60 -8.58 -2.46
C PRO A 405 27.42 -7.80 -3.07
N ASN A 406 26.70 -8.40 -4.02
CA ASN A 406 25.55 -7.78 -4.71
C ASN A 406 24.24 -8.56 -4.49
N ASP A 407 24.24 -9.57 -3.63
CA ASP A 407 23.08 -10.42 -3.37
C ASP A 407 22.62 -10.26 -1.92
N VAL A 408 21.72 -9.28 -1.74
CA VAL A 408 21.18 -8.90 -0.43
C VAL A 408 20.32 -10.00 0.16
N HIS A 409 19.64 -10.78 -0.68
CA HIS A 409 18.77 -11.87 -0.23
C HIS A 409 19.60 -12.97 0.40
N THR A 410 20.59 -13.51 -0.32
CA THR A 410 21.47 -14.56 0.21
C THR A 410 22.30 -14.08 1.40
N TYR A 411 22.73 -12.81 1.41
CA TYR A 411 23.36 -12.20 2.59
C TYR A 411 22.42 -12.19 3.81
N THR A 412 21.14 -11.84 3.62
CA THR A 412 20.16 -11.75 4.69
C THR A 412 19.83 -13.13 5.23
N GLU A 413 19.52 -14.07 4.33
CA GLU A 413 19.15 -15.44 4.68
C GLU A 413 20.30 -16.22 5.33
N GLY A 414 21.53 -16.02 4.87
CA GLY A 414 22.72 -16.63 5.46
C GLY A 414 22.96 -16.29 6.94
N LYS A 415 22.32 -15.22 7.46
CA LYS A 415 22.37 -14.86 8.89
C LYS A 415 21.20 -15.42 9.69
N THR A 416 20.09 -15.79 9.05
CA THR A 416 18.83 -16.14 9.70
C THR A 416 19.00 -17.25 10.74
N GLY A 417 19.74 -18.32 10.39
CA GLY A 417 19.99 -19.44 11.30
C GLY A 417 20.76 -19.04 12.57
N PHE A 418 21.82 -18.22 12.41
CA PHE A 418 22.61 -17.72 13.55
C PHE A 418 21.77 -16.81 14.45
N ILE A 419 21.05 -15.85 13.84
CA ILE A 419 20.22 -14.90 14.58
C ILE A 419 19.16 -15.64 15.41
N ARG A 420 18.42 -16.58 14.79
CA ARG A 420 17.36 -17.34 15.48
C ARG A 420 17.88 -18.17 16.65
N ALA A 421 19.09 -18.74 16.54
CA ALA A 421 19.70 -19.49 17.63
C ALA A 421 19.98 -18.59 18.85
N ILE A 422 20.62 -17.43 18.61
CA ILE A 422 20.91 -16.46 19.68
C ILE A 422 19.61 -15.85 20.24
N GLU A 423 18.62 -15.52 19.41
CA GLU A 423 17.31 -15.04 19.87
C GLU A 423 16.64 -16.03 20.83
N ALA A 424 16.67 -17.33 20.52
CA ALA A 424 16.10 -18.36 21.38
C ALA A 424 16.81 -18.45 22.74
N GLU A 425 18.15 -18.40 22.74
CA GLU A 425 18.94 -18.41 23.98
C GLU A 425 18.71 -17.14 24.82
N ALA A 426 18.71 -15.98 24.18
CA ALA A 426 18.51 -14.69 24.83
C ALA A 426 17.13 -14.58 25.49
N LEU A 427 16.08 -15.02 24.79
CA LEU A 427 14.72 -15.03 25.34
C LEU A 427 14.56 -16.03 26.49
N ALA A 428 15.20 -17.21 26.40
CA ALA A 428 15.19 -18.20 27.48
C ALA A 428 15.91 -17.69 28.74
N ALA A 429 17.03 -16.98 28.56
CA ALA A 429 17.78 -16.38 29.67
C ALA A 429 16.99 -15.26 30.36
N ALA A 430 16.29 -14.41 29.59
CA ALA A 430 15.45 -13.34 30.11
C ALA A 430 14.21 -13.83 30.87
N SER A 431 13.79 -15.08 30.65
CA SER A 431 12.57 -15.67 31.26
C SER A 431 12.83 -16.44 32.57
N ARG A 432 14.08 -16.55 33.04
CA ARG A 432 14.41 -17.23 34.29
C ARG A 432 14.22 -16.27 35.48
N PRO A 433 13.46 -16.64 36.53
CA PRO A 433 13.39 -15.84 37.75
C PRO A 433 14.77 -15.77 38.41
N VAL A 434 15.15 -14.59 38.90
CA VAL A 434 16.37 -14.33 39.68
C VAL A 434 16.34 -15.09 41.01
#